data_AF-A0AAW2UGX2-F1
#
_entry.id   AF-A0AAW2UGX2-F1
#
_cell.length_a   1.000
_cell.length_b   1.000
_cell.length_c   1.000
_cell.angle_alpha   90.00
_cell.angle_beta   90.00
_cell.angle_gamma   90.00
#
_symmetry.space_group_name_H-M   'P 1'
#
loop_
_entity.id
_entity.type
_entity.pdbx_description
1 polymer ?
#
loop_
_entity_poly.entity_id
_entity_poly.type
_entity_poly.pdbx_seq_one_letter_code
_entity_poly.pdbx_strand_id
1 'polypeptide(L)'
;MDGGLYEHYTKYRECLEKTLNELLGTETAATIVVEHANDGSGIGAALLAASNSHYRGDEASSGGKSSPIGLDKPSPIDKPSTMPVTFT
;
A
#
# COMPACT_ATOMS: atom_id res chain seq x y z
N MET A 1 5.94 6.76 11.21
CA MET A 1 7.36 7.17 11.11
C MET A 1 8.14 5.96 10.63
N ASP A 2 9.04 6.18 9.68
CA ASP A 2 9.88 5.13 9.06
C ASP A 2 11.33 5.64 9.02
N GLY A 3 12.27 4.74 8.78
CA GLY A 3 13.67 5.05 8.54
C GLY A 3 14.59 4.63 9.68
N GLY A 4 15.80 4.20 9.31
CA GLY A 4 16.74 3.54 10.22
C GLY A 4 17.14 4.35 11.47
N LEU A 5 17.02 5.68 11.45
CA LEU A 5 17.25 6.51 12.64
C LEU A 5 16.10 6.37 13.66
N TYR A 6 14.85 6.36 13.18
CA TYR A 6 13.68 6.14 14.03
C TYR A 6 13.58 4.68 14.47
N GLU A 7 14.02 3.71 13.65
CA GLU A 7 13.99 2.28 13.98
C GLU A 7 15.12 1.85 14.93
N HIS A 8 16.36 2.22 14.63
CA HIS A 8 17.54 1.65 15.29
C HIS A 8 18.14 2.55 16.37
N TYR A 9 17.69 3.81 16.49
CA TYR A 9 18.23 4.73 17.48
C TYR A 9 17.17 5.22 18.46
N THR A 10 16.97 4.45 19.54
CA THR A 10 15.94 4.68 20.56
C THR A 10 15.98 6.08 21.18
N LYS A 11 17.17 6.64 21.43
CA LYS A 11 17.29 7.99 21.99
C LYS A 11 16.69 9.08 21.10
N TYR A 12 16.76 8.91 19.77
CA TYR A 12 16.14 9.86 18.84
C TYR A 12 14.62 9.75 18.93
N ARG A 13 14.07 8.53 18.97
CA ARG A 13 12.62 8.31 19.13
C ARG A 13 12.09 8.92 20.43
N GLU A 14 12.74 8.65 21.55
CA GLU A 14 12.34 9.20 22.86
C GLU A 14 12.43 10.73 22.89
N CYS A 15 13.47 11.30 22.28
CA CYS A 15 13.64 12.75 22.20
C CYS A 15 12.56 13.38 21.32
N LEU A 16 12.25 12.77 20.17
CA LEU A 16 11.20 13.19 19.26
C LEU A 16 9.85 13.22 20.00
N GLU A 17 9.46 12.14 20.65
CA GLU A 17 8.19 12.03 21.36
C GLU A 17 8.08 13.04 22.52
N LYS A 18 9.16 13.22 23.30
CA LYS A 18 9.20 14.23 24.37
C LYS A 18 9.05 15.64 23.84
N THR A 19 9.80 15.99 22.79
CA THR A 19 9.74 17.33 22.18
C THR A 19 8.35 17.59 21.60
N LEU A 20 7.73 16.57 20.99
CA LEU A 20 6.39 16.66 20.42
C LEU A 20 5.33 16.87 21.52
N ASN A 21 5.48 16.22 22.67
CA ASN A 21 4.64 16.41 23.84
C ASN A 21 4.80 17.82 24.44
N GLU A 22 6.03 18.32 24.55
CA GLU A 22 6.32 19.68 25.02
C GLU A 22 5.74 20.76 24.09
N LEU A 23 5.79 20.57 22.77
CA LEU A 23 5.29 21.55 21.80
C LEU A 23 3.76 21.61 21.73
N LEU A 24 3.09 20.47 21.83
CA LEU A 24 1.63 20.38 21.69
C LEU A 24 0.88 20.57 23.00
N GLY A 25 1.58 20.44 24.12
CA GLY A 25 0.98 20.37 25.45
C GLY A 25 0.38 18.99 25.73
N THR A 26 0.34 18.64 27.01
CA THR A 26 -0.01 17.29 27.51
C THR A 26 -1.41 16.83 27.09
N GLU A 27 -2.37 17.75 27.00
CA GLU A 27 -3.75 17.44 26.63
C GLU A 27 -3.89 17.03 25.16
N THR A 28 -3.27 17.79 24.25
CA THR A 28 -3.28 17.49 22.81
C THR A 28 -2.36 16.32 22.48
N ALA A 29 -1.20 16.24 23.13
CA ALA A 29 -0.23 15.17 22.89
C ALA A 29 -0.79 13.79 23.24
N ALA A 30 -1.67 13.68 24.23
CA ALA A 30 -2.34 12.42 24.58
C ALA A 30 -3.26 11.87 23.47
N THR A 31 -3.65 12.71 22.52
CA THR A 31 -4.50 12.30 21.38
C THR A 31 -3.70 11.88 20.15
N ILE A 32 -2.37 12.06 20.16
CA ILE A 32 -1.49 11.81 19.01
C ILE A 32 -0.57 10.64 19.33
N VAL A 33 -0.58 9.64 18.44
CA VAL A 33 0.32 8.49 18.52
C VAL A 33 1.28 8.53 17.34
N VAL A 34 2.57 8.41 17.63
CA VAL A 34 3.61 8.26 16.61
C VAL A 34 3.81 6.76 16.36
N GLU A 35 3.15 6.24 15.34
CA GLU A 35 3.28 4.82 14.99
C GLU A 35 4.40 4.58 13.98
N HIS A 36 5.01 3.40 14.07
CA HIS A 36 5.96 2.93 13.08
C HIS A 36 5.24 2.51 11.80
N ALA A 37 5.64 3.05 10.65
CA ALA A 37 5.04 2.72 9.37
C ALA A 37 6.12 2.14 8.45
N ASN A 38 6.25 0.81 8.42
CA ASN A 38 7.30 0.12 7.68
C ASN A 38 6.95 -0.02 6.19
N ASP A 39 7.92 0.29 5.33
CA ASP A 39 7.87 0.05 3.87
C ASP A 39 6.66 0.70 3.18
N GLY A 40 6.65 2.03 3.20
CA GLY A 40 5.69 2.80 2.41
C GLY A 40 5.84 2.63 0.90
N SER A 41 7.04 2.26 0.43
CA SER A 41 7.34 2.06 -1.00
C SER A 41 6.72 0.80 -1.59
N GLY A 42 6.74 -0.31 -0.85
CA GLY A 42 6.16 -1.57 -1.28
C GLY A 42 4.70 -1.69 -0.86
N ILE A 43 4.48 -1.94 0.43
CA ILE A 43 3.14 -2.16 0.99
C ILE A 43 2.26 -0.93 0.80
N GLY A 44 2.79 0.26 1.06
CA GLY A 44 2.03 1.52 0.89
C GLY A 44 1.59 1.74 -0.55
N ALA A 45 2.46 1.48 -1.53
CA ALA A 45 2.11 1.57 -2.95
C ALA A 45 1.04 0.54 -3.36
N ALA A 46 1.13 -0.69 -2.84
CA ALA A 46 0.12 -1.72 -3.09
C ALA A 46 -1.24 -1.35 -2.49
N LEU A 47 -1.27 -0.83 -1.25
CA LEU A 47 -2.49 -0.36 -0.60
C LEU A 47 -3.14 0.80 -1.37
N LEU A 48 -2.32 1.73 -1.88
CA LEU A 48 -2.79 2.84 -2.69
C LEU A 48 -3.40 2.36 -4.01
N ALA A 49 -2.74 1.41 -4.68
CA ALA A 49 -3.26 0.79 -5.89
C ALA A 49 -4.59 0.05 -5.64
N ALA A 50 -4.72 -0.66 -4.51
CA ALA A 50 -5.97 -1.32 -4.13
C ALA A 50 -7.09 -0.31 -3.85
N SER A 51 -6.80 0.77 -3.12
CA SER A 51 -7.78 1.80 -2.77
C SER A 51 -8.29 2.57 -4.00
N ASN A 52 -7.44 2.73 -5.01
CA ASN A 52 -7.80 3.35 -6.27
C ASN A 52 -8.17 2.33 -7.36
N SER A 53 -8.30 1.05 -7.01
CA SER A 53 -8.76 0.04 -7.94
C SER A 53 -10.28 0.16 -8.08
N HIS A 54 -10.75 0.28 -9.32
CA HIS A 54 -12.18 0.12 -9.62
C HIS A 54 -12.54 -1.37 -9.60
N TYR A 55 -12.43 -2.00 -8.43
CA TYR A 55 -13.07 -3.29 -8.20
C TYR A 55 -14.53 -3.02 -7.82
N ARG A 56 -15.35 -2.71 -8.82
CA ARG A 56 -16.80 -2.95 -8.67
C ARG A 56 -16.90 -4.44 -8.41
N GLY A 57 -17.35 -4.80 -7.21
CA GLY A 57 -17.51 -6.19 -6.81
C GLY A 57 -18.52 -6.87 -7.72
N ASP A 58 -18.08 -7.33 -8.88
CA ASP A 58 -18.78 -8.33 -9.64
C ASP A 58 -18.34 -9.68 -9.07
N GLU A 59 -19.20 -10.17 -8.19
CA GLU A 59 -19.48 -11.57 -7.91
C GLU A 59 -18.48 -12.36 -7.03
N ALA A 60 -18.57 -12.10 -5.72
CA ALA A 60 -18.66 -13.21 -4.77
C ALA A 60 -20.11 -13.28 -4.25
N SER A 61 -20.86 -14.29 -4.72
CA SER A 61 -22.28 -14.61 -4.44
C SER A 61 -23.29 -13.81 -5.27
N SER A 62 -23.80 -14.34 -6.38
CA SER A 62 -24.96 -15.26 -6.33
C SER A 62 -25.35 -15.79 -7.71
N GLY A 63 -26.01 -16.95 -7.77
CA GLY A 63 -26.46 -17.56 -9.01
C GLY A 63 -27.38 -16.64 -9.83
N GLY A 64 -27.01 -16.44 -11.09
CA GLY A 64 -27.84 -15.79 -12.09
C GLY A 64 -27.38 -16.23 -13.48
N LYS A 65 -28.00 -17.29 -14.00
CA LYS A 65 -27.80 -17.74 -15.38
C LYS A 65 -28.21 -16.61 -16.34
N SER A 66 -27.30 -16.14 -17.19
CA SER A 66 -27.69 -15.57 -18.48
C SER A 66 -26.73 -16.07 -19.57
N SER A 67 -27.35 -16.71 -20.55
CA SER A 67 -26.79 -17.46 -21.68
C SER A 67 -25.66 -16.76 -22.46
N PRO A 68 -24.82 -17.53 -23.18
CA PRO A 68 -23.63 -16.99 -23.85
C PRO A 68 -24.02 -16.19 -25.10
N ILE A 69 -23.64 -14.92 -25.13
CA ILE A 69 -23.57 -14.13 -26.35
C ILE A 69 -22.16 -14.37 -26.92
N GLY A 70 -22.08 -14.93 -28.12
CA GLY A 70 -20.85 -15.43 -28.72
C GLY A 70 -19.72 -14.39 -28.74
N LEU A 71 -18.63 -14.70 -28.05
CA LEU A 71 -17.37 -13.98 -28.18
C LEU A 71 -16.52 -14.75 -29.20
N ASP A 72 -16.33 -14.13 -30.35
CA ASP A 72 -15.38 -14.55 -31.37
C ASP A 72 -14.00 -14.72 -30.71
N LYS A 73 -13.36 -15.88 -30.89
CA LYS A 73 -12.05 -16.15 -30.29
C LYS A 73 -11.06 -15.14 -30.86
N PRO A 74 -10.38 -14.31 -30.04
CA PRO A 74 -9.26 -13.54 -30.56
C PRO A 74 -8.14 -14.49 -30.98
N SER A 75 -7.63 -14.28 -32.19
CA SER A 75 -6.49 -14.98 -32.79
C SER A 75 -5.27 -14.98 -31.85
N PRO A 76 -4.36 -15.97 -31.95
CA PRO A 76 -3.16 -16.01 -31.11
C PRO A 76 -2.31 -14.75 -31.34
N ILE A 77 -2.19 -13.92 -30.31
CA ILE A 77 -1.25 -12.79 -30.27
C ILE A 77 0.15 -13.39 -30.11
N ASP A 78 1.05 -13.04 -31.03
CA ASP A 78 2.48 -13.37 -30.95
C ASP A 78 3.03 -12.98 -29.58
N LYS A 79 3.67 -13.95 -28.89
CA LYS A 79 4.29 -13.70 -27.58
C LYS A 79 5.37 -12.62 -27.76
N PRO A 80 5.37 -11.54 -26.94
CA PRO A 80 6.46 -10.58 -26.98
C PRO A 80 7.76 -11.25 -26.51
N SER A 81 8.80 -11.14 -27.34
CA SER A 81 10.16 -11.59 -27.04
C SER A 81 10.65 -10.96 -25.74
N THR A 82 10.92 -11.79 -24.74
CA THR A 82 11.46 -11.37 -23.45
C THR A 82 12.93 -10.97 -23.63
N MET A 83 13.23 -9.68 -23.52
CA MET A 83 14.61 -9.20 -23.35
C MET A 83 15.00 -9.34 -21.86
N PRO A 84 16.18 -9.89 -21.53
CA PRO A 84 16.65 -9.92 -20.15
C PRO A 84 17.02 -8.50 -19.70
N VAL A 85 16.40 -8.05 -18.61
CA VAL A 85 16.74 -6.77 -17.98
C VAL A 85 17.97 -6.99 -17.12
N THR A 86 19.14 -6.52 -17.57
CA THR A 86 20.37 -6.54 -16.77
C THR A 86 20.42 -5.29 -15.91
N PHE A 87 20.49 -5.47 -14.59
CA PHE A 87 20.67 -4.39 -13.63
C PHE A 87 22.18 -4.12 -13.49
N THR A 88 22.62 -2.90 -13.80
CA THR A 88 23.97 -2.37 -13.51
C THR A 88 23.99 -1.63 -12.19
#